data_AF-A0A225A9K1-F1
#
_entry.id   AF-A0A225A9K1-F1
#
_cell.length_a   1.000
_cell.length_b   1.000
_cell.length_c   1.000
_cell.angle_alpha   90.00
_cell.angle_beta   90.00
_cell.angle_gamma   90.00
#
_symmetry.space_group_name_H-M   'P 1'
#
loop_
_entity.id
_entity.type
_entity.pdbx_description
1 polymer ?
#
loop_
_entity_poly.entity_id
_entity_poly.type
_entity_poly.pdbx_seq_one_letter_code
_entity_poly.pdbx_strand_id
1 'polypeptide(L)'
;MTAVLVPWSVKTALQNLKRFSTCDIGDALVKLKYPRGGFLSGLQMFSPGGDTKICGPAITVKMVETNSPGPTLPVHFADANKEDHIIEHQEMAFPVFARGTSVLGSNTFTRSSEINVPVQFHGDLWIHPNDVLVGNQNGVVVVPPSLMEQVVVLCQERFEIDEKTFAALRAGEPMGPTIKRLRK
;
A
#
# COMPACT_ATOMS: atom_id res chain seq x y z
N MET A 1 6.04 -34.24 -6.45
CA MET A 1 5.21 -33.39 -7.33
C MET A 1 5.41 -31.95 -6.93
N THR A 2 6.43 -31.30 -7.51
CA THR A 2 6.68 -29.87 -7.35
C THR A 2 5.65 -29.15 -8.22
N ALA A 3 4.67 -28.50 -7.59
CA ALA A 3 3.79 -27.60 -8.32
C ALA A 3 4.66 -26.49 -8.91
N VAL A 4 4.84 -26.52 -10.23
CA VAL A 4 5.39 -25.39 -10.97
C VAL A 4 4.31 -24.32 -10.92
N LEU A 5 4.40 -23.43 -9.91
CA LEU A 5 3.58 -22.24 -9.85
C LEU A 5 3.89 -21.44 -11.12
N VAL A 6 2.91 -21.37 -12.03
CA VAL A 6 3.00 -20.46 -13.16
C VAL A 6 3.02 -19.05 -12.55
N PRO A 7 4.08 -18.26 -12.75
CA PRO A 7 4.18 -16.94 -12.13
C PRO A 7 3.01 -16.10 -12.61
N TRP A 8 2.27 -15.52 -11.65
CA TRP A 8 1.14 -14.67 -11.98
C TRP A 8 1.64 -13.44 -12.72
N SER A 9 0.89 -13.03 -13.75
CA SER A 9 1.10 -11.69 -14.31
C SER A 9 0.87 -10.67 -13.20
N VAL A 10 1.71 -9.62 -13.16
CA VAL A 10 1.56 -8.48 -12.23
C VAL A 10 0.14 -7.93 -12.26
N LYS A 11 -0.51 -7.93 -13.42
CA LYS A 11 -1.91 -7.49 -13.58
C LYS A 11 -2.90 -8.38 -12.81
N THR A 12 -2.71 -9.70 -12.85
CA THR A 12 -3.54 -10.67 -12.14
C THR A 12 -3.32 -10.61 -10.63
N ALA A 13 -2.06 -10.45 -10.20
CA ALA A 13 -1.73 -10.29 -8.78
C ALA A 13 -2.35 -9.01 -8.21
N LEU A 14 -2.25 -7.88 -8.93
CA LEU A 14 -2.89 -6.62 -8.57
C LEU A 14 -4.42 -6.76 -8.46
N GLN A 15 -5.07 -7.41 -9.43
CA GLN A 15 -6.52 -7.61 -9.41
C GLN A 15 -6.99 -8.43 -8.20
N ASN A 16 -6.20 -9.41 -7.76
CA ASN A 16 -6.56 -10.20 -6.59
C ASN A 16 -6.23 -9.49 -5.28
N LEU A 17 -5.11 -8.77 -5.22
CA LEU A 17 -4.76 -7.94 -4.06
C LEU A 17 -5.81 -6.84 -3.80
N LYS A 18 -6.42 -6.29 -4.86
CA LYS A 18 -7.56 -5.37 -4.79
C LYS A 18 -8.77 -5.91 -4.03
N ARG A 19 -8.89 -7.22 -3.79
CA ARG A 19 -10.04 -7.81 -3.08
C ARG A 19 -9.90 -7.77 -1.56
N PHE A 20 -8.67 -7.68 -1.04
CA PHE A 20 -8.39 -7.77 0.39
C PHE A 20 -8.24 -6.40 1.04
N SER A 21 -8.57 -6.28 2.33
CA SER A 21 -8.37 -5.03 3.06
C SER A 21 -6.88 -4.77 3.36
N THR A 22 -6.53 -3.53 3.67
CA THR A 22 -5.18 -3.17 4.12
C THR A 22 -4.78 -3.91 5.40
N CYS A 23 -5.74 -4.23 6.28
CA CYS A 23 -5.50 -5.03 7.48
C CYS A 23 -5.15 -6.48 7.13
N ASP A 24 -5.88 -7.10 6.20
CA ASP A 24 -5.61 -8.48 5.76
C ASP A 24 -4.21 -8.61 5.15
N ILE A 25 -3.85 -7.63 4.31
CA ILE A 25 -2.54 -7.55 3.66
C ILE A 25 -1.44 -7.33 4.71
N GLY A 26 -1.66 -6.42 5.66
CA GLY A 26 -0.72 -6.14 6.75
C GLY A 26 -0.45 -7.38 7.60
N ASP A 27 -1.50 -8.11 7.97
CA ASP A 27 -1.38 -9.35 8.75
C ASP A 27 -0.63 -10.45 7.98
N ALA A 28 -0.87 -10.57 6.67
CA ALA A 28 -0.11 -11.48 5.81
C ALA A 28 1.38 -11.11 5.78
N LEU A 29 1.69 -9.82 5.61
CA LEU A 29 3.08 -9.33 5.62
C LEU A 29 3.76 -9.51 6.99
N VAL A 30 3.03 -9.38 8.09
CA VAL A 30 3.54 -9.72 9.44
C VAL A 30 3.90 -11.20 9.53
N LYS A 31 3.07 -12.09 9.00
CA LYS A 31 3.36 -13.54 8.94
C LYS A 31 4.60 -13.84 8.08
N LEU A 32 4.79 -13.08 7.00
CA LEU A 32 5.99 -13.14 6.14
C LEU A 32 7.22 -12.44 6.74
N LYS A 33 7.11 -11.86 7.95
CA LYS A 33 8.16 -11.10 8.65
C LYS A 33 8.67 -9.90 7.85
N TYR A 34 7.83 -9.33 6.99
CA TYR A 34 8.15 -8.11 6.27
C TYR A 34 8.11 -6.91 7.24
N PRO A 35 9.04 -5.94 7.13
CA PRO A 35 9.13 -4.80 8.03
C PRO A 35 7.77 -4.13 8.29
N ARG A 36 7.39 -4.09 9.56
CA ARG A 36 6.14 -3.46 10.06
C ARG A 36 4.86 -3.89 9.33
N GLY A 37 4.83 -5.08 8.75
CA GLY A 37 3.69 -5.52 7.94
C GLY A 37 3.41 -4.62 6.73
N GLY A 38 4.42 -3.90 6.24
CA GLY A 38 4.27 -2.93 5.15
C GLY A 38 3.46 -1.68 5.51
N PHE A 39 3.06 -1.49 6.77
CA PHE A 39 2.17 -0.40 7.14
C PHE A 39 2.87 0.97 7.14
N LEU A 40 2.38 1.90 6.33
CA LEU A 40 2.83 3.28 6.24
C LEU A 40 2.15 4.14 7.31
N SER A 41 2.57 3.94 8.56
CA SER A 41 1.96 4.57 9.73
C SER A 41 1.95 6.11 9.67
N GLY A 42 0.87 6.69 10.22
CA GLY A 42 0.66 8.14 10.27
C GLY A 42 0.08 8.74 8.99
N LEU A 43 -0.06 7.98 7.90
CA LEU A 43 -0.81 8.43 6.73
C LEU A 43 -2.32 8.30 6.98
N GLN A 44 -3.03 9.41 6.81
CA GLN A 44 -4.48 9.52 6.92
C GLN A 44 -5.07 9.96 5.59
N MET A 45 -6.27 9.47 5.27
CA MET A 45 -7.00 9.87 4.08
C MET A 45 -7.61 11.26 4.30
N PHE A 46 -7.24 12.23 3.47
CA PHE A 46 -7.77 13.61 3.52
C PHE A 46 -8.83 13.89 2.47
N SER A 47 -8.75 13.22 1.33
CA SER A 47 -9.73 13.32 0.26
C SER A 47 -10.27 11.92 0.00
N PRO A 48 -11.45 11.54 0.50
CA PRO A 48 -12.11 10.29 0.12
C PRO A 48 -12.73 10.50 -1.26
N GLY A 49 -11.91 10.35 -2.30
CA GLY A 49 -12.39 10.39 -3.66
C GLY A 49 -13.06 9.08 -4.08
N GLY A 50 -14.26 9.13 -4.68
CA GLY A 50 -14.88 7.99 -5.38
C GLY A 50 -14.81 6.65 -4.65
N ASP A 51 -14.30 5.62 -5.31
CA ASP A 51 -13.88 4.37 -4.66
C ASP A 51 -12.70 4.70 -3.72
N THR A 52 -12.93 4.62 -2.41
CA THR A 52 -12.00 5.05 -1.36
C THR A 52 -10.77 4.15 -1.23
N LYS A 53 -10.52 3.29 -2.22
CA LYS A 53 -9.43 2.33 -2.27
C LYS A 53 -8.44 2.62 -3.38
N ILE A 54 -7.16 2.75 -3.02
CA ILE A 54 -6.04 2.73 -3.96
C ILE A 54 -5.41 1.35 -4.00
N CYS A 55 -5.01 0.90 -5.19
CA CYS A 55 -4.19 -0.28 -5.37
C CYS A 55 -3.45 -0.18 -6.71
N GLY A 56 -2.15 0.08 -6.66
CA GLY A 56 -1.34 0.26 -7.85
C GLY A 56 0.16 0.37 -7.58
N PRO A 57 0.99 0.35 -8.62
CA PRO A 57 2.43 0.50 -8.49
C PRO A 57 2.82 1.89 -7.99
N ALA A 58 3.84 1.95 -7.16
CA ALA A 58 4.40 3.18 -6.61
C ALA A 58 5.28 3.88 -7.66
N ILE A 59 4.98 5.15 -7.91
CA ILE A 59 5.93 6.11 -8.47
C ILE A 59 6.49 6.88 -7.29
N THR A 60 7.79 6.73 -7.04
CA THR A 60 8.45 7.35 -5.90
C THR A 60 9.11 8.67 -6.30
N VAL A 61 8.95 9.69 -5.45
CA VAL A 61 9.59 10.99 -5.65
C VAL A 61 10.35 11.35 -4.38
N LYS A 62 11.64 11.62 -4.51
CA LYS A 62 12.50 12.02 -3.39
C LYS A 62 12.53 13.54 -3.30
N MET A 63 12.03 14.05 -2.18
CA MET A 63 12.09 15.48 -1.84
C MET A 63 13.31 15.74 -0.94
N VAL A 64 14.00 16.86 -1.19
CA VAL A 64 15.12 17.35 -0.38
C VAL A 64 14.90 18.82 -0.02
N GLU A 65 15.62 19.35 0.96
CA GLU A 65 15.53 20.78 1.26
C GLU A 65 16.05 21.61 0.07
N THR A 66 15.50 22.81 -0.14
CA THR A 66 15.82 23.64 -1.31
C THR A 66 17.32 23.88 -1.49
N ASN A 67 18.08 24.02 -0.40
CA ASN A 67 19.52 24.30 -0.44
C ASN A 67 20.41 23.05 -0.32
N SER A 68 19.84 21.84 -0.22
CA SER A 68 20.66 20.61 -0.13
C SER A 68 21.40 20.35 -1.45
N PRO A 69 22.68 19.94 -1.42
CA PRO A 69 23.40 19.52 -2.62
C PRO A 69 22.75 18.28 -3.23
N GLY A 70 22.70 18.22 -4.55
CA GLY A 70 22.12 17.09 -5.28
C GLY A 70 21.44 17.50 -6.59
N PRO A 71 21.00 16.52 -7.40
CA PRO A 71 20.32 16.79 -8.65
C PRO A 71 19.00 17.54 -8.40
N THR A 72 18.63 18.36 -9.38
CA THR A 72 17.31 19.00 -9.44
C THR A 72 16.67 18.54 -10.74
N LEU A 73 15.42 18.13 -10.66
CA LEU A 73 14.71 17.67 -11.85
C LEU A 73 14.48 18.84 -12.82
N PRO A 74 14.65 18.61 -14.14
CA PRO A 74 14.47 19.65 -15.15
C PRO A 74 12.99 20.04 -15.37
N VAL A 75 12.05 19.22 -14.89
CA VAL A 75 10.60 19.41 -14.99
C VAL A 75 9.95 19.06 -13.64
N HIS A 76 8.73 19.56 -13.41
CA HIS A 76 7.98 19.22 -12.21
C HIS A 76 7.73 17.70 -12.14
N PHE A 77 7.77 17.10 -10.95
CA PHE A 77 7.66 15.64 -10.83
C PHE A 77 6.31 15.09 -11.31
N ALA A 78 5.26 15.91 -11.27
CA ALA A 78 3.97 15.56 -11.86
C ALA A 78 4.08 15.40 -13.38
N ASP A 79 4.82 16.28 -14.06
CA ASP A 79 4.99 16.29 -15.52
C ASP A 79 6.06 15.31 -16.01
N ALA A 80 6.93 14.85 -15.12
CA ALA A 80 8.01 13.92 -15.42
C ALA A 80 7.53 12.48 -15.73
N ASN A 81 6.27 12.16 -15.40
CA ASN A 81 5.68 10.86 -15.63
C ASN A 81 5.12 10.79 -17.07
N LYS A 82 5.90 10.23 -18.02
CA LYS A 82 5.46 10.09 -19.43
C LYS A 82 4.17 9.27 -19.56
N GLU A 83 3.26 9.81 -20.39
CA GLU A 83 2.00 9.26 -20.94
C GLU A 83 1.47 7.98 -20.29
N ASP A 84 0.57 8.16 -19.31
CA ASP A 84 -0.54 7.26 -18.86
C ASP A 84 -0.89 7.45 -17.37
N HIS A 85 -0.20 8.33 -16.63
CA HIS A 85 -0.29 8.38 -15.16
C HIS A 85 -0.53 9.77 -14.54
N ILE A 86 -0.76 10.82 -15.33
CA ILE A 86 -1.02 12.16 -14.81
C ILE A 86 -2.52 12.44 -14.91
N ILE A 87 -3.18 12.59 -13.77
CA ILE A 87 -4.59 12.97 -13.70
C ILE A 87 -4.72 14.14 -12.71
N GLU A 88 -5.31 15.25 -13.14
CA GLU A 88 -5.40 16.52 -12.41
C GLU A 88 -6.24 16.44 -11.11
N HIS A 89 -5.79 17.14 -10.07
CA HIS A 89 -6.04 16.71 -8.68
C HIS A 89 -7.26 17.28 -7.94
N GLN A 90 -8.02 18.25 -8.47
CA GLN A 90 -8.98 18.99 -7.62
C GLN A 90 -10.46 18.86 -7.97
N GLU A 91 -10.81 18.50 -9.21
CA GLU A 91 -12.21 18.25 -9.59
C GLU A 91 -12.54 16.75 -9.68
N MET A 92 -11.51 15.90 -9.71
CA MET A 92 -11.64 14.47 -9.85
C MET A 92 -11.45 13.82 -8.48
N ALA A 93 -12.44 13.06 -8.04
CA ALA A 93 -12.51 12.44 -6.73
C ALA A 93 -11.36 11.44 -6.51
N PHE A 94 -10.15 11.93 -6.18
CA PHE A 94 -8.97 11.11 -5.93
C PHE A 94 -8.68 10.91 -4.44
N PRO A 95 -8.42 9.67 -4.02
CA PRO A 95 -7.95 9.35 -2.68
C PRO A 95 -6.54 9.93 -2.40
N VAL A 96 -6.45 10.85 -1.44
CA VAL A 96 -5.16 11.45 -1.00
C VAL A 96 -4.85 11.05 0.43
N PHE A 97 -3.62 10.57 0.65
CA PHE A 97 -3.11 10.18 1.96
C PHE A 97 -1.92 11.04 2.37
N ALA A 98 -1.96 11.62 3.57
CA ALA A 98 -0.89 12.47 4.09
C ALA A 98 -0.76 12.34 5.63
N ARG A 99 0.34 12.84 6.22
CA ARG A 99 0.49 12.92 7.69
C ARG A 99 -0.16 14.15 8.31
N GLY A 100 -0.52 15.13 7.50
CA GLY A 100 -1.08 16.41 7.93
C GLY A 100 -1.32 17.32 6.74
N THR A 101 -1.88 18.49 7.01
CA THR A 101 -2.11 19.53 6.01
C THR A 101 -1.24 20.75 6.29
N SER A 102 -0.93 21.51 5.25
CA SER A 102 -0.22 22.78 5.34
C SER A 102 -0.85 23.77 4.37
N VAL A 103 -0.94 25.03 4.79
CA VAL A 103 -1.36 26.16 3.93
C VAL A 103 -0.18 26.80 3.21
N LEU A 104 1.06 26.46 3.60
CA LEU A 104 2.28 27.01 3.02
C LEU A 104 2.71 26.18 1.81
N GLY A 105 3.09 26.87 0.73
CA GLY A 105 3.66 26.22 -0.45
C GLY A 105 5.05 25.64 -0.20
N SER A 106 5.39 24.55 -0.89
CA SER A 106 6.64 23.80 -0.68
C SER A 106 7.89 24.46 -1.24
N ASN A 107 7.76 25.33 -2.26
CA ASN A 107 8.90 25.85 -3.04
C ASN A 107 10.02 26.51 -2.21
N THR A 108 9.68 27.10 -1.06
CA THR A 108 10.67 27.74 -0.17
C THR A 108 11.33 26.77 0.80
N PHE A 109 10.78 25.55 0.97
CA PHE A 109 11.24 24.58 1.97
C PHE A 109 11.88 23.35 1.31
N THR A 110 11.28 22.82 0.25
CA THR A 110 11.71 21.57 -0.39
C THR A 110 11.63 21.63 -1.91
N ARG A 111 12.43 20.77 -2.56
CA ARG A 111 12.40 20.53 -4.00
C ARG A 111 12.46 19.04 -4.31
N SER A 112 11.93 18.64 -5.46
CA SER A 112 12.06 17.27 -5.98
C SER A 112 13.47 17.06 -6.54
N SER A 113 14.18 16.09 -5.96
CA SER A 113 15.56 15.76 -6.33
C SER A 113 15.61 14.66 -7.40
N GLU A 114 14.85 13.58 -7.19
CA GLU A 114 14.92 12.34 -7.97
C GLU A 114 13.53 11.70 -8.06
N ILE A 115 13.27 10.96 -9.15
CA ILE A 115 12.05 10.17 -9.36
C ILE A 115 12.45 8.72 -9.60
N ASN A 116 11.59 7.78 -9.22
CA ASN A 116 11.80 6.34 -9.36
C ASN A 116 13.09 5.88 -8.67
N VAL A 117 13.33 6.43 -7.49
CA VAL A 117 14.38 5.97 -6.56
C VAL A 117 13.75 5.41 -5.29
N PRO A 118 14.38 4.44 -4.61
CA PRO A 118 13.88 3.95 -3.33
C PRO A 118 13.76 5.09 -2.30
N VAL A 119 12.62 5.15 -1.60
CA VAL A 119 12.36 6.15 -0.55
C VAL A 119 12.16 5.43 0.77
N GLN A 120 12.93 5.82 1.78
CA GLN A 120 12.77 5.32 3.14
C GLN A 120 11.58 6.03 3.81
N PHE A 121 10.58 5.28 4.26
CA PHE A 121 9.43 5.87 4.94
C PHE A 121 9.70 6.08 6.43
N HIS A 122 10.16 5.02 7.10
CA HIS A 122 10.55 5.05 8.51
C HIS A 122 11.41 3.83 8.83
N GLY A 123 12.54 3.98 9.53
CA GLY A 123 13.40 2.85 9.94
C GLY A 123 13.76 1.90 8.79
N ASP A 124 13.45 0.62 8.93
CA ASP A 124 13.71 -0.44 7.96
C ASP A 124 12.65 -0.58 6.85
N LEU A 125 11.62 0.29 6.83
CA LEU A 125 10.56 0.25 5.81
C LEU A 125 10.89 1.17 4.64
N TRP A 126 11.15 0.54 3.50
CA TRP A 126 11.45 1.19 2.21
C TRP A 126 10.31 1.00 1.22
N ILE A 127 10.13 2.00 0.36
CA ILE A 127 9.21 1.96 -0.77
C ILE A 127 10.09 2.03 -2.02
N HIS A 128 10.11 0.95 -2.79
CA HIS A 128 10.81 0.88 -4.06
C HIS A 128 9.89 1.28 -5.21
N PRO A 129 10.45 1.78 -6.32
CA PRO A 129 9.68 1.98 -7.54
C PRO A 129 8.99 0.68 -7.95
N ASN A 130 7.72 0.76 -8.33
CA ASN A 130 6.83 -0.36 -8.66
C ASN A 130 6.40 -1.26 -7.49
N ASP A 131 6.75 -0.94 -6.24
CA ASP A 131 6.09 -1.58 -5.10
C ASP A 131 4.60 -1.28 -5.14
N VAL A 132 3.77 -2.25 -4.76
CA VAL A 132 2.32 -2.07 -4.81
C VAL A 132 1.84 -1.40 -3.53
N LEU A 133 1.26 -0.21 -3.68
CA LEU A 133 0.59 0.49 -2.59
C LEU A 133 -0.88 0.12 -2.59
N VAL A 134 -1.37 -0.35 -1.44
CA VAL A 134 -2.79 -0.56 -1.19
C VAL A 134 -3.22 0.34 -0.05
N GLY A 135 -4.23 1.17 -0.27
CA GLY A 135 -4.69 2.13 0.71
C GLY A 135 -6.20 2.20 0.76
N ASN A 136 -6.75 2.37 1.95
CA ASN A 136 -8.17 2.61 2.20
C ASN A 136 -8.32 3.49 3.46
N GLN A 137 -9.53 3.66 3.97
CA GLN A 137 -9.78 4.46 5.19
C GLN A 137 -8.97 4.04 6.44
N ASN A 138 -8.46 2.81 6.51
CA ASN A 138 -7.66 2.33 7.63
C ASN A 138 -6.18 2.74 7.52
N GLY A 139 -5.73 3.20 6.35
CA GLY A 139 -4.35 3.61 6.08
C GLY A 139 -3.81 2.99 4.79
N VAL A 140 -2.48 2.96 4.67
CA VAL A 140 -1.77 2.48 3.47
C VAL A 140 -0.76 1.40 3.84
N VAL A 141 -0.69 0.36 3.03
CA VAL A 141 0.32 -0.71 3.12
C VAL A 141 1.12 -0.78 1.82
N VAL A 142 2.42 -1.05 1.92
CA VAL A 142 3.30 -1.32 0.79
C VAL A 142 3.57 -2.82 0.67
N VAL A 143 3.45 -3.36 -0.53
CA VAL A 143 3.64 -4.78 -0.86
C VAL A 143 4.68 -4.89 -1.97
N PRO A 144 5.85 -5.51 -1.70
CA PRO A 144 6.82 -5.80 -2.74
C PRO A 144 6.24 -6.74 -3.80
N PRO A 145 6.53 -6.55 -5.10
CA PRO A 145 6.04 -7.42 -6.17
C PRO A 145 6.39 -8.90 -5.95
N SER A 146 7.55 -9.17 -5.36
CA SER A 146 8.04 -10.51 -5.04
C SER A 146 7.22 -11.24 -3.97
N LEU A 147 6.47 -10.52 -3.13
CA LEU A 147 5.65 -11.09 -2.06
C LEU A 147 4.17 -11.14 -2.40
N MET A 148 3.72 -10.52 -3.50
CA MET A 148 2.30 -10.40 -3.82
C MET A 148 1.55 -11.73 -3.85
N GLU A 149 2.12 -12.75 -4.50
CA GLU A 149 1.47 -14.07 -4.60
C GLU A 149 1.30 -14.70 -3.21
N GLN A 150 2.33 -14.64 -2.38
CA GLN A 150 2.30 -15.18 -1.02
C GLN A 150 1.30 -14.43 -0.15
N VAL A 151 1.25 -13.10 -0.27
CA VAL A 151 0.26 -12.27 0.42
C VAL A 151 -1.16 -12.65 0.01
N VAL A 152 -1.44 -12.79 -1.29
CA VAL A 152 -2.76 -13.19 -1.80
C VAL A 152 -3.20 -14.54 -1.24
N VAL A 153 -2.30 -15.54 -1.23
CA VAL A 153 -2.60 -16.87 -0.68
C VAL A 153 -2.91 -16.77 0.82
N LEU A 154 -2.06 -16.07 1.58
CA LEU A 154 -2.26 -15.90 3.02
C LEU A 154 -3.54 -15.14 3.37
N CYS A 155 -3.87 -14.10 2.61
CA CYS A 155 -5.12 -13.36 2.78
C CYS A 155 -6.33 -14.25 2.48
N GLN A 156 -6.27 -15.09 1.45
CA GLN A 156 -7.35 -16.02 1.10
C GLN A 156 -7.58 -17.07 2.20
N GLU A 157 -6.51 -17.70 2.70
CA GLU A 157 -6.59 -18.64 3.83
C GLU A 157 -7.22 -18.00 5.07
N ARG A 158 -6.79 -16.77 5.39
CA ARG A 158 -7.29 -16.01 6.53
C ARG A 158 -8.76 -15.66 6.38
N PHE A 159 -9.17 -15.21 5.19
CA PHE A 159 -10.55 -14.86 4.88
C PHE A 159 -11.50 -16.04 5.12
N GLU A 160 -11.13 -17.25 4.69
CA GLU A 160 -11.94 -18.45 4.91
C GLU A 160 -12.06 -18.83 6.40
N ILE A 161 -11.00 -18.63 7.17
CA ILE A 161 -11.01 -18.86 8.62
C ILE A 161 -11.89 -17.81 9.31
N ASP A 162 -11.80 -16.55 8.90
CA ASP A 162 -12.57 -15.46 9.46
C ASP A 162 -14.07 -15.61 9.14
N GLU A 163 -14.45 -16.05 7.93
CA GLU A 163 -15.85 -16.38 7.60
C GLU A 163 -16.42 -17.47 8.52
N LYS A 164 -15.68 -18.58 8.73
CA LYS A 164 -16.08 -19.65 9.65
C LYS A 164 -16.20 -19.14 11.09
N THR A 165 -15.29 -18.25 11.49
CA THR A 165 -15.29 -17.63 12.82
C THR A 165 -16.52 -16.74 12.98
N PHE A 166 -16.85 -15.91 12.00
CA PHE A 166 -18.05 -15.08 12.01
C PHE A 166 -19.34 -15.91 12.05
N ALA A 167 -19.43 -17.00 11.30
CA ALA A 167 -20.59 -17.89 11.33
C ALA A 167 -20.79 -18.50 12.73
N ALA A 168 -19.73 -19.00 13.36
CA ALA A 168 -19.77 -19.54 14.72
C ALA A 168 -20.15 -18.48 15.77
N LEU A 169 -19.60 -17.28 15.68
CA LEU A 169 -19.95 -16.16 16.56
C LEU A 169 -21.42 -15.75 16.41
N ARG A 170 -21.94 -15.69 15.18
CA ARG A 170 -23.37 -15.43 14.92
C ARG A 170 -24.28 -16.52 15.45
N ALA A 171 -23.79 -17.76 15.51
CA ALA A 171 -24.48 -18.88 16.14
C ALA A 171 -24.40 -18.85 17.69
N GLY A 172 -23.73 -17.86 18.29
CA GLY A 172 -23.63 -17.69 19.73
C GLY A 172 -22.44 -18.40 20.39
N GLU A 173 -21.50 -18.94 19.62
CA GLU A 173 -20.28 -19.50 20.20
C GLU A 173 -19.39 -18.41 20.84
N PRO A 174 -18.69 -18.71 21.96
CA PRO A 174 -17.75 -17.78 22.57
C PRO A 174 -16.47 -17.62 21.74
N MET A 175 -16.00 -16.38 21.58
CA MET A 175 -14.88 -16.01 20.70
C MET A 175 -13.56 -16.76 20.98
N GLY A 176 -13.13 -16.87 22.23
CA GLY A 176 -11.85 -17.48 22.59
C GLY A 176 -11.72 -18.95 22.14
N PRO A 177 -12.67 -19.84 22.52
CA PRO A 177 -12.68 -21.23 22.07
C PRO A 177 -12.79 -21.38 20.54
N THR A 178 -13.64 -20.59 19.88
CA THR A 178 -13.83 -20.63 18.43
C THR A 178 -12.53 -20.27 17.69
N ILE A 179 -11.82 -19.23 18.12
CA ILE A 179 -10.54 -18.83 17.54
C ILE A 179 -9.50 -19.95 17.66
N LYS A 180 -9.34 -20.56 18.85
CA LYS A 180 -8.38 -21.67 19.06
C LYS A 180 -8.67 -22.90 18.18
N ARG A 181 -9.94 -23.13 17.87
CA ARG A 181 -10.38 -24.26 17.04
C ARG A 181 -10.11 -24.02 15.55
N LEU A 182 -10.33 -22.78 15.08
CA LEU A 182 -10.31 -22.44 13.65
C LEU A 182 -8.98 -21.85 13.16
N ARG A 183 -8.25 -21.12 13.99
CA ARG A 183 -6.89 -20.62 13.70
C ARG A 183 -5.87 -21.61 14.27
N LYS A 184 -5.59 -22.68 13.53
CA LYS A 184 -4.49 -23.62 13.82
C LYS A 184 -3.24 -23.26 13.02
#